data_AF-A0A8I1PH17-F1
#
_entry.id   AF-A0A8I1PH17-F1
#
_cell.length_a   1.000
_cell.length_b   1.000
_cell.length_c   1.000
_cell.angle_alpha   90.00
_cell.angle_beta   90.00
_cell.angle_gamma   90.00
#
_symmetry.space_group_name_H-M   'P 1'
#
loop_
_entity.id
_entity.type
_entity.pdbx_description
1 polymer ?
#
loop_
_entity_poly.entity_id
_entity_poly.type
_entity_poly.pdbx_seq_one_letter_code
_entity_poly.pdbx_strand_id
1 'polypeptide(L)'
;MRVEIDGAAVDGIAGFYDEVNRVFMHGKSWTLGPSLDALDDLLYGGYGLLAGLREDFPVPVVWTGHGSSRAALGEAATRAHLQEKLRRPDVYDVALVVPGPSVSTRPDD
;
A
#
# COMPACT_ATOMS: atom_id res chain seq x y z
N MET A 1 19.30 -9.77 8.64
CA MET A 1 18.90 -9.42 7.26
C MET A 1 18.01 -8.19 7.31
N ARG A 2 17.99 -7.32 6.29
CA ARG A 2 17.04 -6.19 6.18
C ARG A 2 16.47 -6.13 4.77
N VAL A 3 15.23 -5.68 4.65
CA VAL A 3 14.55 -5.45 3.38
C VAL A 3 14.44 -3.94 3.16
N GLU A 4 14.63 -3.49 1.92
CA GLU A 4 14.63 -2.06 1.59
C GLU A 4 13.54 -1.74 0.58
N ILE A 5 12.76 -0.71 0.90
CA ILE A 5 11.87 -0.02 -0.02
C ILE A 5 12.57 1.30 -0.42
N ASP A 6 12.72 1.53 -1.72
CA ASP A 6 13.21 2.79 -2.26
C ASP A 6 12.05 3.77 -2.47
N GLY A 7 11.88 4.68 -1.52
CA GLY A 7 10.88 5.74 -1.60
C GLY A 7 11.14 6.78 -2.68
N ALA A 8 12.35 6.88 -3.24
CA ALA A 8 12.63 7.76 -4.36
C ALA A 8 12.09 7.20 -5.70
N ALA A 9 11.87 5.88 -5.79
CA ALA A 9 11.25 5.23 -6.94
C ALA A 9 9.70 5.36 -6.93
N VAL A 10 9.11 5.84 -5.83
CA VAL A 10 7.66 5.98 -5.68
C VAL A 10 7.19 7.34 -6.21
N ASP A 11 6.46 7.32 -7.33
CA ASP A 11 5.90 8.51 -7.99
C ASP A 11 4.37 8.66 -7.81
N GLY A 12 3.73 7.69 -7.15
CA GLY A 12 2.31 7.67 -6.84
C GLY A 12 1.88 6.32 -6.29
N ILE A 13 0.56 6.10 -6.18
CA ILE A 13 0.02 4.84 -5.61
C ILE A 13 0.41 3.64 -6.48
N ALA A 14 0.34 3.74 -7.80
CA ALA A 14 0.78 2.66 -8.69
C ALA A 14 2.27 2.33 -8.52
N GLY A 15 3.14 3.36 -8.60
CA GLY A 15 4.58 3.19 -8.39
C GLY A 15 4.96 2.64 -7.02
N PHE A 16 4.17 2.93 -5.98
CA PHE A 16 4.36 2.29 -4.67
C PHE A 16 4.14 0.77 -4.73
N TYR A 17 3.07 0.31 -5.39
CA TYR A 17 2.85 -1.14 -5.52
C TYR A 17 3.83 -1.80 -6.50
N ASP A 18 4.35 -1.09 -7.49
CA ASP A 18 5.44 -1.58 -8.34
C ASP A 18 6.71 -1.82 -7.50
N GLU A 19 7.06 -0.89 -6.62
CA GLU A 19 8.20 -1.02 -5.72
C GLU A 19 7.99 -2.16 -4.70
N VAL A 20 6.79 -2.26 -4.11
CA VAL A 20 6.43 -3.38 -3.23
C VAL A 20 6.57 -4.72 -3.96
N ASN A 21 6.09 -4.81 -5.20
CA ASN A 21 6.21 -6.03 -6.00
C ASN A 21 7.67 -6.36 -6.34
N ARG A 22 8.49 -5.36 -6.68
CA ARG A 22 9.91 -5.53 -6.94
C ARG A 22 10.64 -6.11 -5.74
N VAL A 23 10.35 -5.59 -4.55
CA VAL A 23 11.03 -5.96 -3.31
C VAL A 23 10.54 -7.31 -2.79
N PHE A 24 9.23 -7.47 -2.65
CA PHE A 24 8.66 -8.61 -1.92
C PHE A 24 8.16 -9.73 -2.81
N MET A 25 7.79 -9.46 -4.06
CA MET A 25 7.13 -10.44 -4.94
C MET A 25 8.04 -10.95 -6.06
N HIS A 26 9.33 -10.63 -6.03
CA HIS A 26 10.28 -11.13 -7.01
C HIS A 26 10.25 -12.68 -7.10
N GLY A 27 10.25 -13.21 -8.32
CA GLY A 27 10.21 -14.64 -8.57
C GLY A 27 8.83 -15.31 -8.39
N LYS A 28 7.77 -14.55 -8.08
CA LYS A 28 6.38 -15.05 -8.15
C LYS A 28 5.83 -14.89 -9.56
N SER A 29 4.94 -15.79 -9.97
CA SER A 29 4.23 -15.72 -11.26
C SER A 29 3.08 -14.70 -11.26
N TRP A 30 2.86 -14.02 -10.13
CA TRP A 30 1.80 -13.04 -9.92
C TRP A 30 2.32 -11.88 -9.09
N THR A 31 1.66 -10.73 -9.22
CA THR A 31 1.97 -9.50 -8.50
C THR A 31 0.83 -9.14 -7.55
N LEU A 32 1.16 -8.50 -6.42
CA LEU A 32 0.19 -7.82 -5.58
C LEU A 32 -0.61 -6.81 -6.40
N GLY A 33 -1.92 -6.81 -6.23
CA GLY A 33 -2.78 -5.73 -6.72
C GLY A 33 -2.66 -4.47 -5.86
N PRO A 34 -3.02 -3.29 -6.40
CA PRO A 34 -2.89 -2.02 -5.70
C PRO A 34 -4.04 -1.77 -4.69
N SER A 35 -4.13 -2.60 -3.66
CA SER A 35 -5.10 -2.46 -2.55
C SER A 35 -4.45 -2.52 -1.17
N LEU A 36 -5.06 -1.84 -0.21
CA LEU A 36 -4.59 -1.86 1.18
C LEU A 36 -4.71 -3.25 1.80
N ASP A 37 -5.75 -4.01 1.45
CA ASP A 37 -5.90 -5.41 1.88
C ASP A 37 -4.74 -6.27 1.37
N ALA A 38 -4.33 -6.10 0.11
CA ALA A 38 -3.20 -6.85 -0.43
C ALA A 38 -1.89 -6.48 0.28
N LEU A 39 -1.69 -5.19 0.61
CA LEU A 39 -0.54 -4.75 1.40
C LEU A 39 -0.57 -5.35 2.81
N ASP A 40 -1.73 -5.38 3.46
CA ASP A 40 -1.91 -5.98 4.79
C ASP A 40 -1.60 -7.48 4.77
N ASP A 41 -2.16 -8.23 3.81
CA ASP A 41 -1.88 -9.65 3.58
C ASP A 41 -0.38 -9.92 3.40
N LEU A 42 0.34 -9.01 2.72
CA LEU A 42 1.78 -9.13 2.51
C LEU A 42 2.52 -9.03 3.85
N LEU A 43 2.13 -8.07 4.70
CA LEU A 43 2.77 -7.83 6.00
C LEU A 43 2.57 -8.98 6.98
N TYR A 44 1.53 -9.80 6.81
CA TYR A 44 1.37 -11.08 7.54
C TYR A 44 2.41 -12.15 7.16
N GLY A 45 3.16 -11.98 6.07
CA GLY A 45 4.37 -12.77 5.76
C GLY A 45 4.12 -14.16 5.17
N GLY A 46 2.96 -14.39 4.57
CA GLY A 46 2.55 -15.71 4.04
C GLY A 46 3.09 -16.09 2.67
N TYR A 47 3.67 -15.15 1.93
CA TYR A 47 4.13 -15.34 0.55
C TYR A 47 5.29 -14.40 0.21
N GLY A 48 5.66 -14.32 -1.08
CA GLY A 48 6.75 -13.49 -1.53
C GLY A 48 8.11 -13.89 -0.91
N LEU A 49 8.94 -12.89 -0.69
CA LEU A 49 10.19 -12.93 0.07
C LEU A 49 9.95 -13.34 1.53
N LEU A 50 8.88 -12.83 2.16
CA LEU A 50 8.64 -13.00 3.59
C LEU A 50 8.33 -14.45 3.98
N ALA A 51 7.71 -15.23 3.10
CA ALA A 51 7.51 -16.66 3.33
C ALA A 51 8.82 -17.44 3.51
N GLY A 52 9.92 -17.00 2.88
CA GLY A 52 11.23 -17.61 3.01
C GLY A 52 12.00 -17.19 4.27
N LEU A 53 11.49 -16.20 5.02
CA LEU A 53 12.16 -15.60 6.17
C LEU A 53 11.44 -15.90 7.49
N ARG A 54 10.60 -16.94 7.53
CA ARG A 54 9.77 -17.27 8.71
C ARG A 54 10.58 -17.42 10.01
N GLU A 55 11.76 -18.02 9.93
CA GLU A 55 12.65 -18.22 11.09
C GLU A 55 13.41 -16.94 11.50
N ASP A 56 13.45 -15.93 10.62
CA ASP A 56 14.17 -14.66 10.81
C ASP A 56 13.25 -13.52 11.29
N PHE A 57 12.00 -13.82 11.68
CA PHE A 57 11.07 -12.79 12.15
C PHE A 57 11.45 -12.25 13.55
N PRO A 58 11.29 -10.93 13.78
CA PRO A 58 10.80 -9.94 12.83
C PRO A 58 11.86 -9.53 11.80
N VAL A 59 11.44 -9.36 10.54
CA VAL A 59 12.31 -8.89 9.45
C VAL A 59 12.27 -7.35 9.41
N PRO A 60 13.40 -6.64 9.63
CA PRO A 60 13.44 -5.19 9.50
C PRO A 60 13.18 -4.74 8.06
N VAL A 61 12.20 -3.86 7.88
CA VAL A 61 11.94 -3.16 6.62
C VAL A 61 12.37 -1.71 6.76
N VAL A 62 13.28 -1.27 5.91
CA VAL A 62 13.78 0.10 5.87
C VAL A 62 13.20 0.80 4.65
N TRP A 63 12.42 1.85 4.88
CA TRP A 63 11.92 2.71 3.81
C TRP A 63 12.85 3.91 3.65
N THR A 64 13.77 3.80 2.70
CA THR A 64 14.69 4.89 2.35
C THR A 64 13.97 5.92 1.46
N GLY A 65 14.45 7.17 1.41
CA GLY A 65 13.81 8.18 0.56
C GLY A 65 12.34 8.48 0.90
N HIS A 66 11.89 8.19 2.13
CA HIS A 66 10.48 8.31 2.53
C HIS A 66 9.89 9.73 2.36
N GLY A 67 10.74 10.77 2.27
CA GLY A 67 10.30 12.13 1.97
C GLY A 67 9.72 12.26 0.56
N SER A 68 10.32 11.59 -0.43
CA SER A 68 9.85 11.55 -1.82
C SER A 68 8.53 10.80 -1.92
N SER A 69 8.47 9.59 -1.36
CA SER A 69 7.23 8.80 -1.36
C SER A 69 6.11 9.48 -0.56
N ARG A 70 6.41 10.18 0.54
CA ARG A 70 5.41 10.96 1.28
C ARG A 70 4.79 12.06 0.42
N ALA A 71 5.60 12.75 -0.39
CA ALA A 71 5.07 13.76 -1.31
C ALA A 71 4.23 13.12 -2.42
N ALA A 72 4.71 12.01 -2.99
CA ALA A 72 4.03 11.28 -4.06
C ALA A 72 2.73 10.58 -3.63
N LEU A 73 2.64 10.13 -2.37
CA LEU A 73 1.48 9.42 -1.81
C LEU A 73 0.56 10.33 -0.99
N GLY A 74 0.80 11.65 -1.01
CA GLY A 74 0.03 12.63 -0.23
C GLY A 74 -1.42 12.80 -0.68
N GLU A 75 -2.11 13.78 -0.09
CA GLU A 75 -3.55 13.99 -0.26
C GLU A 75 -3.99 14.05 -1.72
N ALA A 76 -3.23 14.72 -2.59
CA ALA A 76 -3.57 14.85 -4.00
C ALA A 76 -3.64 13.48 -4.71
N ALA A 77 -2.66 12.61 -4.46
CA ALA A 77 -2.64 11.26 -5.02
C ALA A 77 -3.75 10.39 -4.43
N THR A 78 -3.99 10.48 -3.11
CA THR A 78 -5.11 9.77 -2.47
C THR A 78 -6.45 10.19 -3.05
N ARG A 79 -6.69 11.50 -3.20
CA ARG A 79 -7.91 12.05 -3.77
C ARG A 79 -8.12 11.59 -5.21
N ALA A 80 -7.09 11.65 -6.04
CA ALA A 80 -7.17 11.17 -7.42
C ALA A 80 -7.52 9.69 -7.49
N HIS A 81 -6.91 8.86 -6.63
CA HIS A 81 -7.19 7.42 -6.55
C HIS A 81 -8.63 7.12 -6.13
N LEU A 82 -9.14 7.80 -5.11
CA LEU A 82 -10.53 7.63 -4.67
C LEU A 82 -11.52 8.11 -5.74
N GLN A 83 -11.23 9.23 -6.42
CA GLN A 83 -12.05 9.70 -7.53
C GLN A 83 -12.11 8.69 -8.67
N GLU A 84 -11.01 8.02 -8.98
CA GLU A 84 -10.99 6.97 -10.00
C GLU A 84 -11.85 5.76 -9.59
N LYS A 85 -11.79 5.35 -8.32
CA LYS A 85 -12.68 4.31 -7.79
C LYS A 85 -14.16 4.69 -7.94
N LEU A 86 -14.52 5.95 -7.68
CA LEU A 86 -15.89 6.44 -7.85
C LEU A 86 -16.39 6.40 -9.31
N ARG A 87 -15.47 6.45 -10.30
CA ARG A 87 -15.82 6.33 -11.73
C ARG A 87 -16.05 4.89 -12.18
N ARG A 88 -15.79 3.90 -11.30
CA ARG A 88 -15.88 2.46 -11.60
C ARG A 88 -16.91 1.76 -10.68
N PRO A 89 -18.20 2.14 -10.75
CA PRO A 89 -19.25 1.52 -9.94
C PRO A 89 -19.52 0.05 -10.32
N ASP A 90 -19.02 -0.40 -11.46
CA ASP A 90 -19.00 -1.80 -11.88
C ASP A 90 -18.03 -2.66 -11.07
N VAL A 91 -17.02 -2.04 -10.45
CA VAL A 91 -15.95 -2.72 -9.69
C VAL A 91 -16.02 -2.42 -8.19
N TYR A 92 -16.36 -1.18 -7.83
CA TYR A 92 -16.32 -0.72 -6.45
C TYR A 92 -17.71 -0.37 -5.92
N ASP A 93 -17.93 -0.67 -4.65
CA ASP A 93 -19.06 -0.12 -3.91
C ASP A 93 -18.82 1.37 -3.64
N VAL A 94 -19.33 2.21 -4.53
CA VAL A 94 -19.15 3.67 -4.46
C VAL A 94 -19.78 4.28 -3.20
N ALA A 95 -20.77 3.63 -2.58
CA ALA A 95 -21.38 4.12 -1.35
C ALA A 95 -20.42 4.05 -0.15
N LEU A 96 -19.46 3.11 -0.17
CA LEU A 96 -18.41 2.98 0.85
C LEU A 96 -17.17 3.85 0.55
N VAL A 97 -17.01 4.30 -0.71
CA VAL A 97 -15.88 5.16 -1.12
C VAL A 97 -16.18 6.64 -0.86
N VAL A 98 -17.44 7.06 -0.98
CA VAL A 98 -17.85 8.40 -0.53
C VAL A 98 -17.78 8.40 1.00
N PRO A 99 -17.11 9.38 1.63
CA PRO A 99 -17.15 9.48 3.08
C PRO A 99 -18.62 9.55 3.52
N GLY A 100 -19.02 8.64 4.42
CA GLY A 100 -20.30 8.76 5.11
C GLY A 100 -20.43 10.12 5.80
N PRO A 101 -21.63 10.51 6.27
CA PRO A 101 -21.78 11.74 7.04
C PRO A 101 -20.69 11.74 8.13
N SER A 102 -19.93 12.83 8.21
CA SER A 102 -18.79 12.96 9.12
C SER A 102 -19.18 12.36 10.46
N VAL A 103 -18.56 11.23 10.84
CA VAL A 103 -18.63 10.78 12.22
C VAL A 103 -18.03 11.92 13.01
N SER A 104 -18.90 12.66 13.70
CA SER A 104 -18.51 13.65 14.69
C SER A 104 -17.39 13.01 15.49
N THR A 105 -16.20 13.60 15.45
CA THR A 105 -15.17 13.33 16.45
C THR A 105 -15.90 13.36 17.78
N ARG A 106 -15.92 12.23 18.51
CA ARG A 106 -16.28 12.28 19.92
C ARG A 106 -15.40 13.37 20.52
N PRO A 107 -15.96 14.31 21.31
CA PRO A 107 -15.10 15.11 22.16
C PRO A 107 -14.35 14.13 23.07
N ASP A 108 -13.07 14.40 23.25
CA ASP A 108 -12.20 13.65 24.16
C ASP A 108 -12.89 13.44 25.52
N ASP A 109 -12.98 12.18 25.95
CA ASP A 109 -13.19 11.74 27.34
C ASP A 109 -12.28 10.52 27.60
#